data_AF-A0A9D3PGG8-F1
#
_entry.id   AF-A0A9D3PGG8-F1
#
_cell.length_a   1.000
_cell.length_b   1.000
_cell.length_c   1.000
_cell.angle_alpha   90.00
_cell.angle_beta   90.00
_cell.angle_gamma   90.00
#
_symmetry.space_group_name_H-M   'P 1'
#
loop_
_entity.id
_entity.type
_entity.pdbx_description
1 polymer ?
#
loop_
_entity_poly.entity_id
_entity_poly.type
_entity_poly.pdbx_seq_one_letter_code
_entity_poly.pdbx_strand_id
1 'polypeptide(L)'
;MSWSIDGRNESGLTESIWTGESDAVTESVMNQVLVPVDEWERGITCTCMVDIDGNSTSKSVQSQGTNTCTVLLYGAIAGATVTIIVAISIAVYLHWGSSRESNANTWDERRTTATEHRIQSSGRQGRPSRTAVNSSISEVQYASLEEASLARRANTVLQ
;
A
#
# COMPACT_ATOMS: atom_id res chain seq x y z
N MET A 1 21.32 -0.64 27.35
CA MET A 1 20.19 -0.10 26.56
C MET A 1 18.99 0.06 27.48
N SER A 2 18.16 1.08 27.25
CA SER A 2 16.94 1.32 28.03
C SER A 2 15.92 2.07 27.19
N TRP A 3 14.66 1.96 27.55
CA TRP A 3 13.56 2.70 26.95
C TRP A 3 13.16 3.88 27.83
N SER A 4 12.78 4.99 27.21
CA SER A 4 12.01 6.07 27.83
C SER A 4 10.64 6.11 27.15
N ILE A 5 9.60 5.76 27.90
CA ILE A 5 8.21 5.75 27.44
C ILE A 5 7.48 6.86 28.19
N ASP A 6 7.13 7.95 27.50
CA ASP A 6 6.42 9.07 28.14
C ASP A 6 7.17 9.59 29.39
N GLY A 7 8.50 9.64 29.31
CA GLY A 7 9.40 10.03 30.41
C GLY A 7 9.65 8.96 31.48
N ARG A 8 8.97 7.81 31.42
CA ARG A 8 9.22 6.65 32.30
C ARG A 8 10.35 5.81 31.74
N ASN A 9 11.36 5.50 32.57
CA ASN A 9 12.44 4.61 32.15
C ASN A 9 12.03 3.15 32.33
N GLU A 10 12.16 2.37 31.26
CA GLU A 10 11.83 0.95 31.20
C GLU A 10 13.06 0.17 30.73
N SER A 11 13.36 -0.95 31.38
CA SER A 11 14.52 -1.78 31.04
C SER A 11 14.34 -2.56 29.74
N GLY A 12 13.08 -2.89 29.41
CA GLY A 12 12.72 -3.79 28.32
C GLY A 12 13.30 -5.21 28.48
N LEU A 13 13.13 -6.02 27.44
CA LEU A 13 13.69 -7.36 27.31
C LEU A 13 14.88 -7.28 26.35
N THR A 14 16.08 -7.59 26.83
CA THR A 14 17.30 -7.59 26.00
C THR A 14 17.65 -9.01 25.55
N GLU A 15 17.85 -9.18 24.24
CA GLU A 15 18.31 -10.40 23.59
C GLU A 15 19.58 -10.09 22.78
N SER A 16 20.56 -11.00 22.79
CA SER A 16 21.75 -10.88 21.95
C SER A 16 21.92 -12.10 21.06
N ILE A 17 22.35 -11.84 19.83
CA ILE A 17 22.56 -12.84 18.79
C ILE A 17 23.96 -12.63 18.23
N TRP A 18 24.77 -13.67 18.30
CA TRP A 18 26.11 -13.70 17.72
C TRP A 18 26.02 -14.26 16.32
N THR A 19 26.44 -13.47 15.33
CA THR A 19 26.41 -13.86 13.92
C THR A 19 27.81 -13.72 13.34
N GLY A 20 28.42 -14.82 12.89
CA GLY A 20 29.71 -14.79 12.20
C GLY A 20 30.40 -16.14 12.10
N GLU A 21 31.21 -16.28 11.05
CA GLU A 21 32.22 -17.34 10.91
C GLU A 21 33.57 -16.75 11.35
N SER A 22 34.42 -17.60 11.94
CA SER A 22 35.61 -17.37 12.80
C SER A 22 36.42 -16.07 12.73
N ASP A 23 36.40 -15.33 11.62
CA ASP A 23 37.19 -14.12 11.39
C ASP A 23 36.40 -12.81 11.53
N ALA A 24 35.05 -12.85 11.56
CA ALA A 24 34.20 -11.67 11.72
C ALA A 24 32.93 -12.00 12.52
N VAL A 25 33.08 -12.09 13.84
CA VAL A 25 31.94 -12.27 14.75
C VAL A 25 31.29 -10.91 15.02
N THR A 26 30.05 -10.74 14.57
CA THR A 26 29.24 -9.55 14.84
C THR A 26 28.24 -9.87 15.96
N GLU A 27 28.21 -9.05 17.01
CA GLU A 27 27.18 -9.12 18.05
C GLU A 27 26.01 -8.20 17.69
N SER A 28 24.82 -8.78 17.58
CA SER A 28 23.57 -8.03 17.42
C SER A 28 22.82 -8.04 18.75
N VAL A 29 22.54 -6.86 19.32
CA VAL A 29 21.78 -6.72 20.57
C VAL A 29 20.45 -6.05 20.27
N MET A 30 19.36 -6.69 20.66
CA MET A 30 17.99 -6.21 20.52
C MET A 30 17.39 -5.98 21.89
N ASN A 31 16.76 -4.83 22.12
CA ASN A 31 15.98 -4.56 23.32
C ASN A 31 14.53 -4.27 22.92
N GLN A 32 13.58 -5.03 23.49
CA GLN A 32 12.15 -4.96 23.17
C GLN A 32 11.36 -4.40 24.35
N VAL A 33 10.27 -3.68 24.08
CA VAL A 33 9.33 -3.23 25.11
C VAL A 33 7.89 -3.38 24.63
N LEU A 34 7.00 -3.77 25.55
CA LEU A 34 5.58 -3.88 25.27
C LEU A 34 4.88 -2.60 25.74
N VAL A 35 4.18 -1.95 24.81
CA VAL A 35 3.41 -0.74 25.08
C VAL A 35 1.92 -1.07 24.93
N PRO A 36 1.06 -0.71 25.90
CA PRO A 36 -0.38 -0.91 25.76
C PRO A 36 -0.91 -0.23 24.50
N VAL A 37 -1.83 -0.89 23.78
CA VAL A 37 -2.41 -0.37 22.53
C VAL A 37 -3.04 1.01 22.76
N ASP A 38 -3.77 1.18 23.86
CA ASP A 38 -4.41 2.47 24.18
C ASP A 38 -3.39 3.60 24.37
N GLU A 39 -2.23 3.32 24.96
CA GLU A 39 -1.17 4.33 25.11
C GLU A 39 -0.48 4.60 23.77
N TRP A 40 -0.20 3.54 23.00
CA TRP A 40 0.38 3.67 21.67
C TRP A 40 -0.49 4.51 20.74
N GLU A 41 -1.80 4.22 20.67
CA GLU A 41 -2.77 4.96 19.86
C GLU A 41 -2.94 6.41 20.28
N ARG A 42 -2.73 6.72 21.57
CA ARG A 42 -2.67 8.10 22.07
C ARG A 42 -1.44 8.88 21.58
N GLY A 43 -0.52 8.22 20.87
CA GLY A 43 0.66 8.85 20.30
C GLY A 43 1.75 9.10 21.32
N ILE A 44 1.89 8.23 22.33
CA ILE A 44 3.06 8.29 23.22
C ILE A 44 4.34 8.09 22.40
N THR A 45 5.41 8.77 22.81
CA THR A 45 6.73 8.60 22.20
C THR A 45 7.52 7.58 23.02
N CYS A 46 8.06 6.59 22.34
CA CYS A 46 8.95 5.58 22.90
C CYS A 46 10.37 5.82 22.36
N THR A 47 11.32 6.10 23.25
CA THR A 47 12.72 6.37 22.89
C THR A 47 13.61 5.26 23.40
N CYS A 48 14.30 4.56 22.50
CA CYS A 48 15.37 3.64 22.88
C CYS A 48 16.67 4.42 23.02
N MET A 49 17.37 4.19 24.13
CA MET A 49 18.68 4.77 24.44
C MET A 49 19.72 3.66 24.52
N VAL A 50 20.80 3.85 23.78
CA VAL A 50 21.94 2.94 23.70
C VAL A 50 23.18 3.73 24.11
N ASP A 51 23.97 3.17 25.02
CA ASP A 51 25.25 3.74 25.44
C ASP A 51 26.35 2.73 25.08
N ILE A 52 27.27 3.17 24.21
CA ILE A 52 28.42 2.38 23.76
C ILE A 52 29.64 3.27 23.93
N ASP A 53 30.63 2.82 24.71
CA ASP A 53 31.88 3.52 24.97
C ASP A 53 31.73 4.97 25.46
N GLY A 54 30.67 5.24 26.23
CA GLY A 54 30.36 6.58 26.75
C GLY A 54 29.71 7.51 25.72
N ASN A 55 29.39 7.01 24.54
CA ASN A 55 28.59 7.71 23.54
C ASN A 55 27.15 7.21 23.58
N SER A 56 26.23 8.10 23.92
CA SER A 56 24.81 7.79 23.93
C SER A 56 24.15 8.12 22.59
N THR A 57 23.54 7.11 21.98
CA THR A 57 22.70 7.26 20.79
C THR A 57 21.26 6.94 21.16
N SER A 58 20.31 7.69 20.62
CA SER A 58 18.88 7.44 20.85
C SER A 58 18.09 7.40 19.56
N LYS A 59 17.00 6.63 19.57
CA LYS A 59 16.05 6.56 18.47
C LYS A 59 14.64 6.54 19.04
N SER A 60 13.77 7.39 18.50
CA SER A 60 12.40 7.55 18.97
C SER A 60 11.42 7.03 17.95
N VAL A 61 10.32 6.44 18.43
CA VAL A 61 9.19 5.98 17.63
C VAL A 61 7.89 6.47 18.27
N GLN A 62 6.92 6.83 17.45
CA GLN A 62 5.62 7.33 17.85
C GLN A 62 4.57 6.78 16.88
N SER A 63 3.35 6.54 17.36
CA SER A 63 2.23 6.18 16.50
C SER A 63 1.97 7.27 15.46
N GLN A 64 2.17 6.94 14.18
CA GLN A 64 1.66 7.74 13.07
C GLN A 64 0.22 7.31 12.86
N GLY A 65 -0.72 8.17 13.26
CA GLY A 65 -2.15 7.88 13.18
C GLY A 65 -2.55 7.29 11.82
N THR A 66 -3.21 6.14 11.86
CA THR A 66 -3.66 5.34 10.70
C THR A 66 -4.61 6.08 9.75
N ASN A 67 -5.12 7.24 10.14
CA ASN A 67 -6.19 7.94 9.43
C ASN A 67 -5.78 8.50 8.06
N THR A 68 -4.51 8.83 7.81
CA THR A 68 -4.11 9.47 6.55
C THR A 68 -4.11 8.49 5.37
N CYS A 69 -3.67 7.25 5.61
CA CYS A 69 -3.64 6.21 4.57
C CYS A 69 -5.05 5.74 4.22
N THR A 70 -5.91 5.58 5.23
CA THR A 70 -7.30 5.17 5.05
C THR A 70 -8.11 6.20 4.28
N VAL A 71 -7.99 7.50 4.62
CA VAL A 71 -8.72 8.57 3.91
C VAL A 71 -8.31 8.66 2.44
N LEU A 72 -7.04 8.49 2.11
CA LEU A 72 -6.56 8.50 0.72
C LEU A 72 -7.06 7.28 -0.08
N LEU A 73 -7.06 6.09 0.53
CA LEU A 73 -7.56 4.87 -0.09
C LEU A 73 -9.07 4.97 -0.37
N TYR A 74 -9.87 5.39 0.61
CA TYR A 74 -11.32 5.55 0.43
C TYR A 74 -11.63 6.70 -0.54
N GLY A 75 -10.89 7.80 -0.50
CA GLY A 75 -11.05 8.92 -1.43
C GLY A 75 -10.78 8.52 -2.89
N ALA A 76 -9.71 7.77 -3.15
CA ALA A 76 -9.37 7.31 -4.49
C ALA A 76 -10.43 6.35 -5.07
N ILE A 77 -10.94 5.43 -4.25
CA ILE A 77 -11.98 4.47 -4.66
C ILE A 77 -13.31 5.19 -4.91
N ALA A 78 -13.70 6.12 -4.04
CA ALA A 78 -14.91 6.91 -4.22
C ALA A 78 -14.85 7.74 -5.52
N GLY A 79 -13.71 8.38 -5.81
CA GLY A 79 -13.51 9.11 -7.06
C GLY A 79 -13.67 8.23 -8.31
N ALA A 80 -13.04 7.05 -8.32
CA ALA A 80 -13.11 6.13 -9.45
C ALA A 80 -14.52 5.57 -9.69
N THR A 81 -15.29 5.30 -8.64
CA THR A 81 -16.67 4.80 -8.78
C THR A 81 -17.60 5.85 -9.37
N VAL A 82 -17.49 7.12 -8.94
CA VAL A 82 -18.30 8.22 -9.45
C VAL A 82 -18.04 8.46 -10.94
N THR A 83 -16.79 8.43 -11.39
CA THR A 83 -16.47 8.63 -12.82
C THR A 83 -17.04 7.53 -13.70
N ILE A 84 -16.99 6.27 -13.26
CA ILE A 84 -17.59 5.14 -13.98
C ILE A 84 -19.11 5.31 -14.09
N ILE A 85 -19.79 5.67 -12.99
CA ILE A 85 -21.25 5.86 -12.99
C ILE A 85 -21.65 7.00 -13.95
N VAL A 86 -20.91 8.10 -13.96
CA VAL A 86 -21.15 9.22 -14.88
C VAL A 86 -20.95 8.79 -16.34
N ALA A 87 -19.87 8.07 -16.64
CA ALA A 87 -19.59 7.58 -17.98
C ALA A 87 -20.69 6.63 -18.50
N ILE A 88 -21.13 5.69 -17.65
CA ILE A 88 -22.24 4.78 -17.99
C ILE A 88 -23.53 5.57 -18.23
N SER A 89 -23.83 6.55 -17.37
CA SER A 89 -25.03 7.38 -17.51
C SER A 89 -25.04 8.12 -18.84
N ILE A 90 -23.92 8.77 -19.20
CA ILE A 90 -23.77 9.47 -20.49
C ILE A 90 -23.94 8.50 -21.66
N ALA A 91 -23.31 7.32 -21.60
CA ALA A 91 -23.46 6.31 -22.64
C ALA A 91 -24.92 5.86 -22.81
N VAL A 92 -25.65 5.65 -21.71
CA VAL A 92 -27.09 5.32 -21.74
C VAL A 92 -27.91 6.44 -22.36
N TYR A 93 -27.66 7.71 -21.98
CA TYR A 93 -28.37 8.85 -22.57
C TYR A 93 -28.11 8.96 -24.08
N LEU A 94 -26.86 8.76 -24.52
CA LEU A 94 -26.49 8.81 -25.93
C LEU A 94 -27.10 7.64 -26.72
N HIS A 95 -27.06 6.42 -26.18
CA HIS A 95 -27.68 5.25 -26.83
C HIS A 95 -29.20 5.35 -26.88
N TRP A 96 -29.85 5.87 -25.82
CA TRP A 96 -31.29 6.08 -25.81
C TRP A 96 -31.69 7.18 -26.81
N GLY A 97 -30.96 8.30 -26.83
CA GLY A 97 -31.20 9.39 -27.79
C GLY A 97 -31.02 8.94 -29.24
N SER A 98 -29.92 8.25 -29.53
CA SER A 98 -29.63 7.70 -30.86
C SER A 98 -30.62 6.63 -31.29
N SER A 99 -31.10 5.76 -30.39
CA SER A 99 -32.15 4.79 -30.70
C SER A 99 -33.48 5.47 -31.04
N ARG A 100 -33.76 6.64 -30.44
CA ARG A 100 -34.95 7.43 -30.75
C ARG A 100 -34.87 8.08 -32.13
N GLU A 101 -33.67 8.45 -32.58
CA GLU A 101 -33.42 9.00 -33.91
C GLU A 101 -33.37 7.90 -34.99
N SER A 102 -32.80 6.74 -34.67
CA SER A 102 -32.82 5.55 -35.54
C SER A 102 -34.20 4.89 -35.68
N ASN A 103 -35.15 5.20 -34.80
CA ASN A 103 -36.55 4.80 -34.98
C ASN A 103 -37.34 5.80 -35.81
N ALA A 104 -36.81 7.00 -36.06
CA ALA A 104 -37.45 7.99 -36.92
C ALA A 104 -37.06 7.78 -38.40
N ASN A 105 -35.79 7.47 -38.68
CA ASN A 105 -35.32 7.19 -40.04
C ASN A 105 -35.76 5.81 -40.60
N THR A 106 -36.07 4.84 -39.74
CA THR A 106 -36.54 3.50 -40.15
C THR A 106 -37.99 3.46 -40.64
N TRP A 107 -38.79 4.52 -40.41
CA TRP A 107 -40.11 4.65 -41.03
C TRP A 107 -40.07 5.18 -42.47
N ASP A 108 -39.02 5.91 -42.86
CA ASP A 108 -38.82 6.33 -44.24
C ASP A 108 -38.19 5.20 -45.09
N GLU A 109 -37.32 4.38 -44.51
CA GLU A 109 -36.65 3.29 -45.24
C GLU A 109 -37.52 2.03 -45.43
N ARG A 110 -38.61 1.88 -44.67
CA ARG A 110 -39.58 0.77 -44.89
C ARG A 110 -40.50 0.97 -46.09
N ARG A 111 -40.51 2.14 -46.74
CA ARG A 111 -41.34 2.37 -47.93
C ARG A 111 -40.64 2.03 -49.25
N THR A 112 -39.36 1.67 -49.23
CA THR A 112 -38.55 1.48 -50.44
C THR A 112 -37.85 0.13 -50.59
N THR A 113 -37.90 -0.77 -49.60
CA THR A 113 -37.20 -2.07 -49.67
C THR A 113 -38.14 -3.25 -49.39
N ALA A 114 -39.19 -3.36 -50.19
CA ALA A 114 -39.94 -4.60 -50.35
C ALA A 114 -39.43 -5.36 -51.59
N THR A 115 -38.16 -5.78 -51.60
CA THR A 115 -37.68 -6.80 -52.56
C THR A 115 -36.36 -7.42 -52.09
N GLU A 116 -36.24 -8.74 -52.30
CA GLU A 116 -35.06 -9.62 -52.12
C GLU A 116 -34.69 -10.02 -50.67
N HIS A 117 -35.09 -11.19 -50.17
CA HIS A 117 -34.66 -12.58 -50.46
C HIS A 117 -33.32 -13.00 -49.82
N ARG A 118 -33.46 -13.70 -48.66
CA ARG A 118 -32.78 -14.95 -48.22
C ARG A 118 -31.24 -14.93 -48.03
N ILE A 119 -30.78 -15.27 -46.81
CA ILE A 119 -30.14 -16.56 -46.44
C ILE A 119 -29.63 -16.53 -44.96
N GLN A 120 -29.73 -17.70 -44.33
CA GLN A 120 -29.38 -18.11 -42.96
C GLN A 120 -27.89 -18.06 -42.57
N SER A 121 -27.61 -17.93 -41.27
CA SER A 121 -26.87 -18.90 -40.39
C SER A 121 -26.27 -18.14 -39.18
N SER A 122 -26.76 -18.33 -37.95
CA SER A 122 -26.43 -19.33 -36.92
C SER A 122 -24.97 -19.36 -36.44
N GLY A 123 -24.73 -19.01 -35.16
CA GLY A 123 -23.47 -19.26 -34.46
C GLY A 123 -23.48 -18.83 -32.99
N ARG A 124 -23.64 -19.80 -32.08
CA ARG A 124 -23.66 -19.75 -30.59
C ARG A 124 -22.31 -19.28 -30.00
N GLN A 125 -22.32 -18.38 -28.99
CA GLN A 125 -22.28 -18.62 -27.52
C GLN A 125 -20.87 -18.85 -26.94
N GLY A 126 -20.44 -17.95 -26.03
CA GLY A 126 -19.32 -18.19 -25.10
C GLY A 126 -18.85 -16.97 -24.28
N ARG A 127 -19.22 -16.93 -22.99
CA ARG A 127 -18.65 -16.13 -21.86
C ARG A 127 -18.84 -17.00 -20.59
N PRO A 128 -18.16 -16.81 -19.43
CA PRO A 128 -17.05 -15.91 -19.09
C PRO A 128 -15.88 -16.58 -18.31
N SER A 129 -14.82 -15.79 -18.06
CA SER A 129 -13.61 -16.11 -17.29
C SER A 129 -13.85 -16.30 -15.78
N ARG A 130 -13.11 -17.23 -15.17
CA ARG A 130 -13.12 -17.53 -13.73
C ARG A 130 -12.06 -16.73 -12.95
N THR A 131 -12.49 -16.36 -11.75
CA THR A 131 -11.88 -15.59 -10.66
C THR A 131 -10.61 -16.21 -10.09
N ALA A 132 -9.60 -15.37 -9.81
CA ALA A 132 -8.42 -15.72 -9.01
C ALA A 132 -8.73 -15.66 -7.51
N VAL A 133 -8.20 -16.63 -6.76
CA VAL A 133 -8.40 -16.80 -5.32
C VAL A 133 -7.35 -16.00 -4.54
N ASN A 134 -7.85 -15.30 -3.51
CA ASN A 134 -7.12 -14.56 -2.49
C ASN A 134 -5.95 -15.35 -1.86
N SER A 135 -4.84 -14.66 -1.62
CA SER A 135 -3.92 -14.99 -0.52
C SER A 135 -3.82 -13.77 0.41
N SER A 136 -4.22 -13.96 1.66
CA SER A 136 -4.03 -12.99 2.74
C SER A 136 -2.57 -13.08 3.22
N ILE A 137 -1.81 -12.02 3.00
CA ILE A 137 -0.44 -11.90 3.51
C ILE A 137 -0.49 -11.07 4.80
N SER A 138 -0.05 -11.66 5.90
CA SER A 138 0.22 -10.95 7.15
C SER A 138 1.55 -10.20 7.01
N GLU A 139 1.50 -8.88 7.07
CA GLU A 139 2.68 -8.02 7.01
C GLU A 139 3.32 -7.91 8.40
N VAL A 140 4.63 -8.16 8.47
CA VAL A 140 5.45 -7.97 9.67
C VAL A 140 6.50 -6.93 9.33
N GLN A 141 6.53 -5.83 10.08
CA GLN A 141 7.48 -4.74 9.85
C GLN A 141 8.69 -4.88 10.77
N TYR A 142 9.88 -4.78 10.18
CA TYR A 142 11.16 -4.76 10.88
C TYR A 142 11.87 -3.43 10.60
N ALA A 143 12.47 -2.84 11.63
CA ALA A 143 13.38 -1.73 11.49
C ALA A 143 14.80 -2.22 11.82
N SER A 144 15.61 -2.46 10.79
CA SER A 144 17.05 -2.70 10.94
C SER A 144 17.80 -1.36 10.98
N LEU A 145 18.89 -1.30 11.74
CA LEU A 145 19.84 -0.19 11.71
C LEU A 145 21.10 -0.71 11.00
N GLU A 146 21.32 -0.29 9.76
CA GLU A 146 22.61 -0.53 9.11
C GLU A 146 23.65 0.42 9.71
N GLU A 147 24.79 -0.14 10.13
CA GLU A 147 25.98 0.65 10.42
C GLU A 147 26.44 1.32 9.12
N ALA A 148 26.40 2.66 9.10
CA ALA A 148 27.12 3.43 8.10
C ALA A 148 28.62 3.29 8.36
N SER A 149 29.21 2.19 7.86
CA SER A 149 30.64 1.96 7.90
C SER A 149 31.37 3.08 7.14
N LEU A 150 32.20 3.80 7.89
CA LEU A 150 33.42 4.48 7.48
C LEU A 150 33.89 4.18 6.04
N ALA A 151 33.46 5.01 5.10
CA ALA A 151 34.11 5.18 3.80
C ALA A 151 34.37 6.66 3.51
N ARG A 152 34.88 7.39 4.51
CA ARG A 152 35.54 8.68 4.27
C ARG A 152 36.95 8.38 3.75
N ARG A 153 37.02 8.19 2.43
CA ARG A 153 38.28 8.09 1.67
C ARG A 153 39.23 9.23 2.05
N ALA A 154 40.48 8.83 2.25
CA ALA A 154 41.63 9.64 2.58
C ALA A 154 41.88 10.77 1.56
N ASN A 155 42.05 11.99 2.06
CA ASN A 155 42.86 13.01 1.40
C ASN A 155 44.07 13.26 2.30
N THR A 156 45.15 12.52 2.05
CA THR A 156 46.48 12.87 2.54
C THR A 156 46.94 14.13 1.79
N VAL A 157 46.99 15.24 2.51
CA VAL A 157 47.80 16.40 2.12
C VAL A 157 49.24 16.04 2.43
N LEU A 158 50.06 15.88 1.39
CA LEU A 158 51.52 15.93 1.49
C LEU A 158 51.98 17.28 0.96
N GLN A 159 52.80 17.93 1.77
CA GLN A 159 53.45 19.22 1.55
C GLN A 159 54.70 19.05 0.69
#